data_AF-A0A485CBR2-F1
#
_entry.id   AF-A0A485CBR2-F1
#
_cell.length_a   1.000
_cell.length_b   1.000
_cell.length_c   1.000
_cell.angle_alpha   90.00
_cell.angle_beta   90.00
_cell.angle_gamma   90.00
#
_symmetry.space_group_name_H-M   'P 1'
#
loop_
_entity.id
_entity.type
_entity.pdbx_description
1 polymer ?
#
loop_
_entity_poly.entity_id
_entity_poly.type
_entity_poly.pdbx_seq_one_letter_code
_entity_poly.pdbx_strand_id
1 'polypeptide(L)' 'MEVSVQCKGFLFDLDGTLVDSLPVVERSWCKWADRFDIPHDEVLNFIHGKQAITSLRHFLAGAVKRKFRRSHLS' A
#
# COMPACT_ATOMS: atom_id res chain seq x y z
N MET A 1 29.10 -25.95 5.58
CA MET A 1 29.58 -24.83 4.75
C MET A 1 29.31 -23.57 5.52
N GLU A 2 30.34 -22.74 5.73
CA GLU A 2 30.22 -21.49 6.47
C GLU A 2 30.11 -20.34 5.47
N VAL A 3 29.09 -19.50 5.60
CA VAL A 3 28.88 -18.34 4.73
C VAL A 3 29.22 -17.10 5.52
N SER A 4 30.30 -16.42 5.15
CA SER A 4 30.75 -15.17 5.78
C SER A 4 30.48 -13.97 4.88
N VAL A 5 29.94 -12.90 5.45
CA VAL A 5 29.75 -11.61 4.78
C VAL A 5 30.61 -10.55 5.47
N GLN A 6 31.41 -9.81 4.69
CA GLN A 6 32.20 -8.67 5.18
C GLN A 6 31.51 -7.36 4.78
N CYS A 7 31.02 -6.60 5.75
CA CYS A 7 30.36 -5.31 5.53
C CYS A 7 30.50 -4.39 6.75
N LYS A 8 30.29 -3.08 6.54
CA LYS A 8 30.32 -2.08 7.63
C LYS A 8 29.06 -2.08 8.51
N GLY A 9 27.97 -2.68 8.03
CA GLY A 9 26.69 -2.73 8.73
C GLY A 9 25.58 -3.26 7.83
N PHE A 10 24.44 -3.55 8.44
CA PHE A 10 23.24 -4.04 7.79
C PHE A 10 22.12 -3.02 7.95
N LEU A 11 21.35 -2.81 6.87
CA LEU A 11 20.10 -2.07 6.91
C LEU A 11 18.96 -3.06 6.70
N PHE A 12 18.04 -3.09 7.66
CA PHE A 12 16.86 -3.93 7.59
C PHE A 12 15.64 -3.05 7.36
N ASP A 13 14.76 -3.51 6.47
CA ASP A 13 13.40 -3.01 6.42
C ASP A 13 12.60 -3.55 7.62
N LEU A 14 11.42 -3.00 7.89
CA LEU A 14 10.58 -3.40 9.02
C LEU A 14 9.57 -4.49 8.62
N ASP A 15 8.63 -4.14 7.74
CA ASP A 15 7.46 -4.95 7.43
C ASP A 15 7.82 -6.12 6.50
N GLY A 16 7.53 -7.34 6.92
CA GLY A 16 7.91 -8.55 6.18
C GLY A 16 9.43 -8.85 6.22
N THR A 17 10.22 -8.03 6.90
CA THR A 17 11.66 -8.27 7.12
C THR A 17 11.96 -8.56 8.59
N LEU A 18 11.69 -7.62 9.49
CA LEU A 18 11.89 -7.80 10.94
C LEU A 18 10.60 -8.25 11.65
N VAL A 19 9.44 -7.91 11.09
CA VAL A 19 8.13 -8.24 11.67
C VAL A 19 7.25 -8.88 10.61
N ASP A 20 6.58 -9.99 10.96
CA ASP A 20 5.55 -10.61 10.12
C ASP A 20 4.24 -9.79 10.18
N SER A 21 4.27 -8.59 9.59
CA SER A 21 3.17 -7.62 9.61
C SER A 21 2.35 -7.61 8.32
N LEU A 22 2.77 -8.32 7.27
CA LEU A 22 2.11 -8.32 5.95
C LEU A 22 0.59 -8.63 6.06
N PRO A 23 0.13 -9.64 6.80
CA PRO A 23 -1.31 -9.93 6.89
C PRO A 23 -2.15 -8.82 7.54
N VAL A 24 -1.54 -7.99 8.39
CA VAL A 24 -2.21 -6.85 9.03
C VAL A 24 -2.20 -5.62 8.12
N VAL A 25 -1.10 -5.40 7.41
CA VAL A 25 -0.95 -4.34 6.42
C VAL A 25 -1.97 -4.53 5.29
N GLU A 26 -2.03 -5.73 4.69
CA GLU A 26 -2.95 -6.05 3.59
C GLU A 26 -4.41 -5.85 4.01
N ARG A 27 -4.79 -6.38 5.18
CA ARG A 27 -6.15 -6.20 5.73
C ARG A 27 -6.53 -4.74 5.91
N SER A 28 -5.59 -3.91 6.36
CA SER A 28 -5.82 -2.47 6.57
C SER A 28 -6.02 -1.74 5.24
N TRP A 29 -5.27 -2.12 4.21
CA TRP A 29 -5.40 -1.59 2.87
C TRP A 29 -6.68 -2.06 2.16
N CYS A 30 -7.07 -3.33 2.27
CA CYS A 30 -8.35 -3.84 1.78
C CYS A 30 -9.53 -3.06 2.38
N LYS A 31 -9.55 -2.87 3.71
CA LYS A 31 -10.56 -2.05 4.40
C LYS A 31 -10.59 -0.61 3.92
N TRP A 32 -9.41 -0.05 3.58
CA TRP A 32 -9.34 1.29 3.01
C TRP A 32 -9.91 1.30 1.58
N ALA A 33 -9.57 0.33 0.75
CA ALA A 33 -10.02 0.18 -0.63
C ALA A 33 -11.55 0.06 -0.73
N ASP A 34 -12.17 -0.69 0.18
CA ASP A 34 -13.64 -0.82 0.30
C ASP A 34 -14.34 0.55 0.40
N ARG A 35 -13.74 1.52 1.11
CA ARG A 35 -14.31 2.87 1.29
C ARG A 35 -14.22 3.72 0.02
N PHE A 36 -13.32 3.40 -0.88
CA PHE A 36 -13.07 4.16 -2.12
C PHE A 36 -13.53 3.42 -3.37
N ASP A 37 -14.09 2.21 -3.23
CA ASP A 37 -14.56 1.38 -4.33
C ASP A 37 -13.41 1.09 -5.33
N ILE A 38 -12.26 0.70 -4.77
CA ILE A 38 -11.04 0.33 -5.50
C ILE A 38 -10.85 -1.19 -5.34
N PRO A 39 -10.57 -1.94 -6.44
CA PRO A 39 -10.28 -3.36 -6.37
C PRO A 39 -9.11 -3.68 -5.42
N HIS A 40 -9.24 -4.73 -4.61
CA HIS A 40 -8.21 -5.10 -3.62
C HIS A 40 -6.91 -5.53 -4.28
N ASP A 41 -7.00 -6.30 -5.36
CA ASP A 41 -5.85 -6.74 -6.16
C ASP A 41 -5.05 -5.55 -6.70
N GLU A 42 -5.73 -4.49 -7.16
CA GLU A 42 -5.07 -3.26 -7.59
C GLU A 42 -4.26 -2.60 -6.46
N VAL A 43 -4.84 -2.54 -5.25
CA VAL A 43 -4.17 -1.98 -4.07
C VAL A 43 -3.01 -2.85 -3.61
N LEU A 44 -3.23 -4.15 -3.43
CA LEU A 44 -2.21 -5.07 -2.92
C LEU A 44 -1.01 -5.18 -3.87
N ASN A 45 -1.25 -5.16 -5.20
CA ASN A 45 -0.17 -5.14 -6.18
C ASN A 45 0.69 -3.86 -6.15
N PHE A 46 0.24 -2.79 -5.49
CA PHE A 46 0.94 -1.50 -5.46
C PHE A 46 1.64 -1.18 -4.13
N ILE A 47 1.07 -1.54 -2.99
CA ILE A 47 1.40 -0.91 -1.70
C ILE A 47 2.67 -1.43 -1.01
N HIS A 48 3.14 -2.65 -1.32
CA HIS A 48 4.23 -3.28 -0.59
C HIS A 48 5.56 -2.50 -0.72
N GLY A 49 6.25 -2.30 0.40
CA GLY A 49 7.51 -1.54 0.46
C GLY A 49 7.37 -0.04 0.16
N LYS A 50 6.15 0.50 0.01
CA LYS A 50 5.91 1.92 -0.26
C LYS A 50 5.43 2.64 0.99
N GLN A 51 5.86 3.88 1.12
CA GLN A 51 5.29 4.79 2.12
C GLN A 51 3.78 4.94 1.89
N ALA A 52 2.99 4.88 2.97
CA ALA A 52 1.54 4.98 2.88
C ALA A 52 1.07 6.25 2.14
N ILE A 53 1.76 7.39 2.31
CA ILE A 53 1.43 8.64 1.62
C ILE A 53 1.59 8.54 0.10
N THR A 54 2.55 7.76 -0.39
CA THR A 54 2.75 7.52 -1.82
C THR A 54 1.57 6.74 -2.39
N SER A 55 1.12 5.71 -1.68
CA SER A 55 -0.05 4.92 -2.05
C SER A 55 -1.33 5.74 -2.03
N LEU A 56 -1.55 6.56 -1.00
CA LEU A 56 -2.70 7.46 -0.93
C LEU A 56 -2.71 8.45 -2.11
N ARG A 57 -1.57 9.07 -2.45
CA ARG A 57 -1.47 9.97 -3.59
C ARG A 57 -1.74 9.27 -4.91
N HIS A 58 -1.26 8.04 -5.08
CA HIS A 58 -1.47 7.25 -6.29
C HIS A 58 -2.97 6.99 -6.53
N PHE A 59 -3.67 6.44 -5.53
CA PHE A 59 -5.07 6.04 -5.69
C PHE A 59 -6.07 7.21 -5.62
N LEU A 60 -5.75 8.29 -4.90
CA LEU A 60 -6.66 9.44 -4.77
C LEU A 60 -6.46 10.52 -5.84
N ALA A 61 -5.46 10.42 -6.70
CA ALA A 61 -5.20 11.40 -7.76
C ALA A 61 -6.42 11.68 -8.66
N GLY A 62 -7.31 10.70 -8.85
CA GLY A 62 -8.54 10.82 -9.65
C GLY A 62 -9.82 11.18 -8.87
N ALA A 63 -9.80 11.14 -7.53
CA ALA A 63 -11.00 11.24 -6.70
C ALA A 63 -11.70 12.63 -6.79
N VAL A 64 -10.96 13.68 -7.16
CA VAL A 64 -11.51 15.01 -7.41
C VAL A 64 -12.50 15.03 -8.58
N LYS A 65 -12.34 14.16 -9.59
CA LYS A 65 -13.20 14.15 -10.79
C LYS A 65 -14.54 13.41 -10.58
N ARG A 66 -14.59 12.42 -9.70
CA ARG A 66 -15.76 11.50 -9.56
C ARG A 66 -16.93 12.11 -8.79
N LYS A 67 -16.70 13.16 -7.98
CA LYS A 67 -17.75 13.83 -7.19
C LYS A 67 -18.70 14.70 -8.04
N PHE A 68 -18.26 15.19 -9.20
CA PHE A 68 -19.03 16.14 -10.03
C PHE A 68 -20.09 15.47 -10.94
N ARG A 69 -19.95 14.17 -11.22
CA ARG A 69 -20.82 13.46 -12.18
C ARG A 69 -22.10 12.87 -11.58
N ARG A 70 -22.22 12.85 -10.25
CA ARG A 70 -23.40 12.30 -9.54
C ARG A 70 -24.47 13.34 -9.19
N SER A 71 -24.19 14.63 -9.34
CA SER A 71 -25.12 15.73 -8.99
C SER A 71 -25.87 16.34 -10.18
N HIS A 72 -25.75 15.79 -11.39
CA HIS A 72 -26.36 16.32 -12.62
C HIS A 72 -27.35 15.36 -13.30
N LEU A 73 -27.84 14.36 -12.55
CA LEU A 73 -28.91 13.46 -12.97
C LEU A 73 -30.00 13.46 -11.88
N SER A 74 -30.78 14.54 -11.82
CA SER A 74 -32.13 14.56 -11.26
C SER A 74 -32.99 15.49 -12.09
#